data_AF-A0A316LC65-F1
#
_entry.id   AF-A0A316LC65-F1
#
_cell.length_a   1.000
_cell.length_b   1.000
_cell.length_c   1.000
_cell.angle_alpha   90.00
_cell.angle_beta   90.00
_cell.angle_gamma   90.00
#
_symmetry.space_group_name_H-M   'P 1'
#
loop_
_entity.id
_entity.type
_entity.pdbx_description
1 polymer ?
#
loop_
_entity_poly.entity_id
_entity_poly.type
_entity_poly.pdbx_seq_one_letter_code
_entity_poly.pdbx_strand_id
1 'polypeptide(L)'
;MKQSFGLYFFPGKGVRVMACKYLDFQDRKKIAKMYQEEARVLDIAYKIGCHPATIYEELRRGDTGKLDKNQRPEYDPRLAQRTFQEAIRRRGNRRTTTTAESGQ
;
A
#
# COMPACT_ATOMS: atom_id res chain seq x y z
N MET A 1 9.87 -22.48 -8.70
CA MET A 1 11.04 -21.69 -8.25
C MET A 1 10.53 -20.58 -7.34
N LYS A 2 10.64 -20.74 -6.02
CA LYS A 2 10.19 -19.72 -5.06
C LYS A 2 11.38 -18.77 -4.83
N GLN A 3 11.38 -17.61 -5.49
CA GLN A 3 12.39 -16.59 -5.21
C GLN A 3 12.14 -16.02 -3.81
N SER A 4 12.96 -16.44 -2.86
CA SER A 4 13.07 -15.86 -1.53
C SER A 4 13.67 -14.45 -1.66
N PHE A 5 12.81 -13.43 -1.61
CA PHE A 5 13.25 -12.05 -1.43
C PHE A 5 13.78 -11.88 0.00
N GLY A 6 15.08 -12.10 0.17
CA GLY A 6 15.81 -11.86 1.41
C GLY A 6 15.66 -10.40 1.84
N LEU A 7 15.17 -10.18 3.06
CA LEU A 7 15.05 -8.89 3.70
C LEU A 7 16.44 -8.43 4.17
N TYR A 8 17.22 -7.78 3.30
CA TYR A 8 18.49 -7.17 3.69
C TYR A 8 18.22 -5.82 4.38
N PHE A 9 18.12 -5.87 5.71
CA PHE A 9 18.07 -4.69 6.59
C PHE A 9 19.51 -4.22 6.86
N PHE A 10 19.93 -3.11 6.25
CA PHE A 10 21.15 -2.38 6.61
C PHE A 10 20.81 -1.33 7.69
N PRO A 11 21.19 -1.51 8.97
CA PRO A 11 20.95 -0.53 10.01
C PRO A 11 22.10 0.47 10.03
N GLY A 12 21.93 1.61 9.36
CA GLY A 12 22.99 2.60 9.32
C GLY A 12 22.58 3.91 8.67
N LYS A 13 21.61 4.61 9.25
CA LYS A 13 21.41 6.08 9.22
C LYS A 13 20.10 6.39 9.93
N GLY A 14 20.11 7.45 10.76
CA GLY A 14 19.09 7.82 11.75
C GLY A 14 17.66 7.35 11.46
N VAL A 15 17.11 6.58 12.40
CA VAL A 15 15.72 6.11 12.35
C VAL A 15 14.82 7.33 12.48
N ARG A 16 14.44 7.95 11.35
CA ARG A 16 13.23 8.75 11.30
C ARG A 16 12.10 7.77 11.56
N VAL A 17 11.47 7.87 12.73
CA VAL A 17 10.22 7.19 13.02
C VAL A 17 9.21 7.67 11.98
N MET A 18 9.06 6.92 10.89
CA MET A 18 8.11 7.26 9.85
C MET A 18 6.74 6.98 10.41
N ALA A 19 5.99 8.04 10.70
CA ALA A 19 4.67 7.94 11.29
C ALA A 19 3.78 7.04 10.43
N CYS A 20 3.00 6.17 11.09
CA CYS A 20 1.93 5.40 10.46
C CYS A 20 0.80 6.37 10.03
N LYS A 21 1.02 7.14 8.96
CA LYS A 21 0.05 8.07 8.41
C LYS A 21 -0.81 7.33 7.38
N TYR A 22 -2.13 7.57 7.43
CA TYR A 22 -3.00 7.19 6.33
C TYR A 22 -2.69 8.05 5.09
N LEU A 23 -2.49 7.39 3.95
CA LEU A 23 -2.33 8.08 2.67
C LEU A 23 -3.63 8.80 2.33
N ASP A 24 -3.56 10.08 2.00
CA ASP A 24 -4.69 10.82 1.44
C ASP A 24 -4.79 10.61 -0.09
N PHE A 25 -5.91 10.98 -0.69
CA PHE A 25 -6.10 10.88 -2.14
C PHE A 25 -5.07 11.71 -2.92
N GLN A 26 -4.63 12.85 -2.37
CA GLN A 26 -3.56 13.65 -2.97
C GLN A 26 -2.21 12.91 -2.94
N ASP A 27 -1.92 12.20 -1.86
CA ASP A 27 -0.71 11.39 -1.74
C ASP A 27 -0.75 10.22 -2.75
N ARG A 28 -1.90 9.57 -2.92
CA ARG A 28 -2.11 8.53 -3.96
C ARG A 28 -1.87 9.03 -5.38
N LYS A 29 -2.32 10.24 -5.71
CA LYS A 29 -2.04 10.87 -7.02
C LYS A 29 -0.56 11.16 -7.22
N LYS A 30 0.14 11.62 -6.17
CA LYS A 30 1.60 11.83 -6.22
C LYS A 30 2.35 10.52 -6.43
N ILE A 31 1.93 9.43 -5.78
CA ILE A 31 2.47 8.07 -6.03
C ILE A 31 2.30 7.72 -7.50
N ALA A 32 1.09 7.86 -8.06
CA ALA A 32 0.82 7.53 -9.45
C ALA A 32 1.71 8.30 -10.43
N LYS A 33 1.85 9.61 -10.23
CA LYS A 33 2.70 10.46 -11.07
C LYS A 33 4.17 10.02 -11.00
N MET A 34 4.73 9.88 -9.80
CA MET A 34 6.13 9.48 -9.64
C MET A 34 6.39 8.05 -10.14
N TYR A 35 5.40 7.15 -10.00
CA TYR A 35 5.49 5.79 -10.48
C TYR A 35 5.50 5.73 -12.02
N GLN A 36 4.70 6.57 -12.68
CA GLN A 36 4.73 6.76 -14.15
C GLN A 36 6.04 7.40 -14.64
N GLU A 37 6.64 8.28 -13.84
CA GLU A 37 7.99 8.85 -14.08
C GLU A 37 9.12 7.85 -13.76
N GLU A 38 8.78 6.58 -13.53
CA GLU A 38 9.70 5.48 -13.24
C GLU A 38 10.53 5.63 -11.96
N ALA A 39 10.19 6.57 -11.09
CA ALA A 39 10.90 6.84 -9.85
C ALA A 39 10.98 5.59 -8.97
N ARG A 40 12.07 5.46 -8.20
CA ARG A 40 12.25 4.33 -7.30
C ARG A 40 11.26 4.45 -6.14
N VAL A 41 10.74 3.31 -5.68
CA VAL A 41 9.81 3.24 -4.54
C VAL A 41 10.38 3.89 -3.27
N LEU A 42 11.70 3.82 -3.08
CA LEU A 42 12.39 4.48 -1.96
C LEU A 42 12.30 6.01 -2.03
N ASP A 43 12.42 6.58 -3.22
CA ASP A 43 12.35 8.04 -3.42
C ASP A 43 10.92 8.54 -3.25
N ILE A 44 9.94 7.75 -3.73
CA ILE A 44 8.50 7.99 -3.52
C ILE A 44 8.18 8.00 -2.02
N ALA A 45 8.67 7.01 -1.30
CA ALA A 45 8.48 6.87 0.15
C ALA A 45 9.09 8.07 0.92
N TYR A 46 10.30 8.47 0.55
CA TYR A 46 10.97 9.64 1.14
C TYR A 46 10.18 10.93 0.88
N LYS A 47 9.67 11.11 -0.34
CA LYS A 47 8.90 12.31 -0.73
C LYS A 47 7.56 12.42 0.00
N ILE A 48 6.90 11.30 0.25
CA ILE A 48 5.60 11.24 0.93
C ILE A 48 5.75 11.25 2.45
N GLY A 49 6.90 10.79 2.96
CA GLY A 49 7.13 10.69 4.39
C GLY A 49 6.53 9.42 5.00
N CYS A 50 6.48 8.32 4.25
CA CYS A 50 6.03 7.01 4.75
C CYS A 50 7.08 5.92 4.53
N HIS A 51 6.95 4.80 5.24
CA HIS A 51 7.85 3.67 5.08
C HIS A 51 7.71 3.06 3.67
N PRO A 52 8.79 2.57 3.02
CA PRO A 52 8.71 1.98 1.68
C PRO A 52 7.77 0.78 1.60
N ALA A 53 7.62 0.01 2.68
CA ALA A 53 6.63 -1.07 2.76
C ALA A 53 5.19 -0.55 2.53
N THR A 54 4.86 0.64 3.05
CA THR A 54 3.54 1.26 2.84
C THR A 54 3.29 1.56 1.36
N ILE A 55 4.31 2.01 0.62
CA ILE A 55 4.19 2.25 -0.82
C ILE A 55 3.99 0.94 -1.58
N TYR A 56 4.73 -0.13 -1.25
CA TYR A 56 4.52 -1.44 -1.88
C TYR A 56 3.10 -1.98 -1.64
N GLU A 57 2.58 -1.85 -0.42
CA GLU A 57 1.20 -2.23 -0.13
C GLU A 57 0.20 -1.39 -0.91
N GLU A 58 0.44 -0.08 -1.02
CA GLU A 58 -0.45 0.82 -1.75
C GLU A 58 -0.47 0.48 -3.24
N LEU A 59 0.69 0.24 -3.85
CA LEU A 59 0.79 -0.21 -5.24
C LEU A 59 0.01 -1.52 -5.44
N ARG A 60 0.10 -2.46 -4.50
CA ARG A 60 -0.68 -3.71 -4.53
C ARG A 60 -2.20 -3.48 -4.41
N ARG A 61 -2.64 -2.46 -3.67
CA ARG A 61 -4.08 -2.13 -3.53
C ARG A 61 -4.69 -1.52 -4.78
N GLY A 62 -3.86 -0.85 -5.59
CA GLY A 62 -4.24 -0.22 -6.86
C GLY A 62 -3.80 -1.01 -8.10
N ASP A 63 -3.34 -2.25 -7.92
CA ASP A 63 -2.89 -3.11 -9.02
C ASP A 63 -4.09 -3.52 -9.87
N THR A 64 -4.03 -3.16 -11.16
CA THR A 64 -5.08 -3.47 -12.13
C THR A 64 -4.88 -4.88 -12.73
N GLY A 65 -3.73 -5.53 -12.48
CA GLY A 65 -3.35 -6.80 -13.07
C GLY A 65 -2.92 -6.69 -14.54
N LYS A 66 -2.82 -5.46 -15.06
CA LYS A 66 -2.30 -5.15 -16.40
C LYS A 66 -0.90 -4.57 -16.28
N LEU A 67 -0.12 -4.71 -17.34
CA LEU A 67 1.18 -4.06 -17.46
C LEU A 67 1.01 -2.71 -18.15
N ASP A 68 1.72 -1.71 -17.65
CA ASP A 68 1.82 -0.39 -18.26
C ASP A 68 2.75 -0.43 -19.49
N LYS A 69 2.91 0.74 -20.12
CA LYS A 69 3.77 0.93 -21.30
C LYS A 69 5.24 0.59 -21.03
N ASN A 70 5.64 0.54 -19.77
CA ASN A 70 7.01 0.33 -19.31
C ASN A 70 7.18 -1.09 -18.73
N GLN A 71 6.22 -2.00 -19.00
CA GLN A 71 6.17 -3.37 -18.48
C GLN A 71 6.13 -3.46 -16.95
N ARG A 72 5.73 -2.38 -16.25
CA ARG A 72 5.48 -2.38 -14.81
C ARG A 72 3.99 -2.65 -14.55
N PRO A 73 3.62 -3.20 -13.37
CA PRO A 73 2.21 -3.31 -12.99
C PRO A 73 1.53 -1.95 -13.00
N GLU A 74 0.42 -1.83 -13.73
CA GLU A 74 -0.34 -0.59 -13.84
C GLU A 74 -0.98 -0.25 -12.48
N TYR A 75 -0.72 0.98 -12.01
CA TYR A 75 -1.24 1.48 -10.75
C TYR A 75 -2.32 2.55 -10.96
N ASP A 76 -3.55 2.29 -10.47
CA ASP A 76 -4.64 3.27 -10.46
C ASP A 76 -4.89 3.81 -9.03
N PRO A 77 -4.70 5.12 -8.79
CA PRO A 77 -4.97 5.75 -7.49
C PRO A 77 -6.46 5.70 -7.07
N ARG A 78 -7.41 5.63 -8.02
CA ARG A 78 -8.84 5.53 -7.71
C ARG A 78 -9.19 4.13 -7.23
N LEU A 79 -8.62 3.10 -7.86
CA LEU A 79 -8.78 1.71 -7.43
C LEU A 79 -8.24 1.53 -6.01
N ALA A 80 -7.03 2.02 -5.74
CA ALA A 80 -6.41 1.98 -4.41
C ALA A 80 -7.27 2.68 -3.33
N GLN A 81 -7.85 3.84 -3.67
CA GLN A 81 -8.76 4.56 -2.76
C GLN A 81 -10.03 3.76 -2.46
N ARG A 82 -10.62 3.12 -3.47
CA ARG A 82 -11.82 2.30 -3.31
C ARG A 82 -11.54 1.07 -2.45
N THR A 83 -10.47 0.34 -2.73
CA THR A 83 -10.09 -0.86 -1.95
C THR A 83 -9.77 -0.49 -0.50
N PHE A 84 -9.12 0.65 -0.26
CA PHE A 84 -8.92 1.19 1.09
C PHE A 84 -10.25 1.47 1.80
N GLN A 85 -11.19 2.18 1.16
CA GLN A 85 -12.50 2.46 1.74
C GLN A 85 -13.31 1.19 2.01
N GLU A 86 -13.29 0.21 1.10
CA GLU A 86 -13.93 -1.09 1.30
C GLU A 86 -13.31 -1.86 2.47
N ALA A 87 -11.98 -1.82 2.62
CA ALA A 87 -11.30 -2.42 3.77
C ALA A 87 -11.72 -1.77 5.09
N ILE A 88 -11.89 -0.45 5.13
CA ILE A 88 -12.41 0.26 6.31
C ILE A 88 -13.86 -0.16 6.60
N ARG A 89 -14.74 -0.20 5.58
CA ARG A 89 -16.13 -0.66 5.73
C ARG A 89 -16.22 -2.08 6.30
N ARG A 90 -15.39 -3.01 5.81
CA ARG A 90 -15.36 -4.41 6.31
C ARG A 90 -14.95 -4.52 7.78
N ARG A 91 -14.09 -3.62 8.30
CA ARG A 91 -13.69 -3.65 9.73
C ARG A 91 -14.86 -3.33 10.67
N GLY A 92 -15.80 -2.49 10.24
CA GLY A 92 -16.98 -2.12 11.04
C GLY A 92 -17.98 -3.26 11.26
N ASN A 93 -17.99 -4.26 10.37
CA ASN A 93 -19.03 -5.30 10.31
C ASN A 93 -18.68 -6.61 11.05
N ARG A 94 -17.57 -6.66 11.82
CA ARG A 94 -17.13 -7.88 12.53
C ARG A 94 -17.82 -8.12 13.89
N ARG A 95 -18.81 -7.31 14.26
CA ARG A 95 -19.42 -7.36 15.61
C ARG A 95 -20.64 -8.29 15.74
N THR A 96 -21.12 -8.92 14.67
CA THR A 96 -22.41 -9.63 14.69
C THR A 96 -22.33 -11.16 14.64
N THR A 97 -21.15 -11.77 14.50
CA THR A 97 -21.03 -13.22 14.24
C THR A 97 -20.60 -14.07 15.43
N THR A 98 -20.40 -13.51 16.64
CA THR A 98 -19.86 -14.28 17.79
C THR A 98 -20.88 -14.56 18.91
N THR A 99 -22.14 -14.11 18.80
CA THR A 99 -23.15 -14.27 19.89
C THR A 99 -24.26 -15.29 19.60
N ALA A 100 -24.21 -16.04 18.50
CA ALA A 100 -25.33 -16.90 18.08
C ALA A 100 -25.20 -18.41 18.41
N GLU A 101 -24.12 -18.89 19.04
CA GLU A 101 -23.82 -20.34 19.17
C GLU A 101 -23.62 -20.85 20.61
N SER A 102 -24.21 -20.22 21.62
CA SER A 102 -24.21 -20.78 22.99
C SER A 102 -25.59 -20.69 23.62
N GLY A 103 -26.45 -21.66 23.33
CA GLY A 103 -27.79 -21.73 23.91
C GLY A 103 -28.63 -22.88 23.39
N GLN A 104 -28.16 -24.12 23.59
CA GLN A 104 -29.00 -25.33 23.67
C GLN A 104 -28.38 -26.27 24.70
#